data_AF-A0A653H2F0-F1
#
_entry.id   AF-A0A653H2F0-F1
#
_cell.length_a   1.000
_cell.length_b   1.000
_cell.length_c   1.000
_cell.angle_alpha   90.00
_cell.angle_beta   90.00
_cell.angle_gamma   90.00
#
_symmetry.space_group_name_H-M   'P 1'
#
loop_
_entity.id
_entity.type
_entity.pdbx_description
1 polymer ?
#
loop_
_entity_poly.entity_id
_entity_poly.type
_entity_poly.pdbx_seq_one_letter_code
_entity_poly.pdbx_strand_id
1 'polypeptide(L)'
;MDDYKCTLCSDNIYINSEKKLYFFDVCKHKICGDCLEIHLNKHNKQHCPRCKVAISERNITLFDIEERIYDNQKNIRSKLVEIFNKKRHNFENTPLYYNYLEHVEDIIYMLTNECDEKKRKAIEAYIKKYERENAKIIEENNAIMYESEKKKIHEIVKEEGNLYEIIKHRSIINKSDDKIYVHSLIRENPKLFDEVKITNITESQPQPLNPSIKNDTDISVRIYLNEEELEKAHYAGGYDESVVFKRCDLEFNSTIFINI
;
A
#
# COMPACT_ATOMS: atom_id res chain seq x y z
N MET A 1 9.14 22.72 -28.35
CA MET A 1 10.44 23.36 -27.97
C MET A 1 10.26 24.57 -27.06
N ASP A 2 9.15 25.31 -27.13
CA ASP A 2 8.89 26.43 -26.20
C ASP A 2 8.54 25.98 -24.77
N ASP A 3 8.21 24.69 -24.59
CA ASP A 3 7.83 24.16 -23.28
C ASP A 3 8.97 24.16 -22.24
N TYR A 4 10.21 24.18 -22.70
CA TYR A 4 11.44 24.20 -21.89
C TYR A 4 11.96 25.63 -21.62
N LYS A 5 11.24 26.67 -22.07
CA LYS A 5 11.66 28.06 -21.92
C LYS A 5 11.11 28.70 -20.65
N CYS A 6 11.97 29.41 -19.93
CA CYS A 6 11.54 30.27 -18.83
C CYS A 6 10.73 31.47 -19.35
N THR A 7 9.59 31.77 -18.73
CA THR A 7 8.73 32.89 -19.16
C THR A 7 9.31 34.29 -18.87
N LEU A 8 10.41 34.39 -18.13
CA LEU A 8 11.08 35.66 -17.80
C LEU A 8 12.36 35.88 -18.61
N CYS A 9 13.34 34.98 -18.47
CA CYS A 9 14.62 35.12 -19.17
C CYS A 9 14.62 34.50 -20.56
N SER A 10 13.58 33.75 -20.94
CA SER A 10 13.51 33.00 -22.21
C SER A 10 14.64 31.97 -22.40
N ASP A 11 15.44 31.70 -21.36
CA ASP A 11 16.45 30.64 -21.37
C ASP A 11 15.79 29.28 -21.57
N ASN A 12 16.41 28.46 -22.42
CA ASN A 12 15.99 27.09 -22.66
C ASN A 12 16.76 26.13 -21.73
N ILE A 13 16.04 25.50 -20.83
CA ILE A 13 16.60 24.58 -19.83
C ILE A 13 17.11 23.29 -20.47
N TYR A 14 16.60 22.91 -21.63
CA TYR A 14 17.09 21.75 -22.36
C TYR A 14 18.59 21.87 -22.73
N ILE A 15 19.07 23.10 -22.96
CA ILE A 15 20.48 23.36 -23.30
C ILE A 15 21.35 23.40 -22.03
N ASN A 16 20.77 23.82 -20.90
CA ASN A 16 21.48 23.98 -19.64
C ASN A 16 20.87 23.06 -18.56
N SER A 17 21.36 21.82 -18.52
CA SER A 17 20.89 20.73 -17.66
C SER A 17 21.00 21.01 -16.15
N GLU A 18 21.75 22.03 -15.73
CA GLU A 18 21.88 22.38 -14.31
C GLU A 18 20.69 23.22 -13.81
N LYS A 19 19.98 23.89 -14.71
CA LYS A 19 18.84 24.73 -14.35
C LYS A 19 17.58 23.91 -14.22
N LYS A 20 16.80 24.16 -13.17
CA LYS A 20 15.47 23.54 -12.96
C LYS A 20 14.37 24.49 -13.37
N LEU A 21 13.27 23.96 -13.95
CA LEU A 21 12.05 24.74 -14.21
C LEU A 21 11.06 24.51 -13.07
N TYR A 22 10.35 25.55 -12.69
CA TYR A 22 9.29 25.52 -11.70
C TYR A 22 7.99 25.96 -12.35
N PHE A 23 6.90 25.34 -11.93
CA PHE A 23 5.54 25.64 -12.37
C PHE A 23 4.73 26.18 -11.20
N PHE A 24 3.92 27.20 -11.47
CA PHE A 24 3.00 27.74 -10.48
C PHE A 24 1.59 27.20 -10.74
N ASP A 25 1.03 26.46 -9.78
CA ASP A 25 -0.27 25.80 -9.97
C ASP A 25 -1.43 26.78 -10.17
N VAL A 26 -1.38 27.93 -9.48
CA VAL A 26 -2.45 28.94 -9.51
C VAL A 26 -2.53 29.65 -10.86
N CYS A 27 -1.39 30.04 -11.43
CA CYS A 27 -1.33 30.89 -12.62
C CYS A 27 -0.77 30.22 -13.87
N LYS A 28 -0.33 28.96 -13.75
CA LYS A 28 0.19 28.11 -14.83
C LYS A 28 1.39 28.68 -15.60
N HIS A 29 2.19 29.53 -14.97
CA HIS A 29 3.43 30.05 -15.55
C HIS A 29 4.63 29.18 -15.18
N LYS A 30 5.62 29.12 -16.08
CA LYS A 30 6.87 28.35 -15.93
C LYS A 30 8.05 29.30 -15.75
N ILE A 31 8.87 29.10 -14.72
CA ILE A 31 10.01 29.98 -14.37
C ILE A 31 11.22 29.14 -13.96
N CYS A 32 12.43 29.50 -14.37
CA CYS A 32 13.65 28.80 -13.96
C CYS A 32 14.03 29.12 -12.50
N GLY A 33 14.82 28.23 -11.88
CA GLY A 33 15.31 28.37 -10.52
C GLY A 33 15.97 29.72 -10.24
N ASP A 34 16.87 30.17 -11.11
CA ASP A 34 17.59 31.45 -10.94
C ASP A 34 16.63 32.64 -10.89
N CYS A 35 15.66 32.70 -11.82
CA CYS A 35 14.66 33.77 -11.86
C CYS A 35 13.72 33.71 -10.65
N LEU A 36 13.38 32.50 -10.19
CA LEU A 36 12.56 32.31 -9.02
C LEU A 36 13.27 32.79 -7.76
N GLU A 37 14.54 32.43 -7.59
CA GLU A 37 15.36 32.82 -6.44
C GLU A 37 15.56 34.34 -6.39
N ILE A 38 15.89 34.97 -7.52
CA ILE A 38 16.00 36.44 -7.62
C ILE A 38 14.68 37.11 -7.23
N HIS A 39 13.55 36.58 -7.71
CA HIS A 39 12.25 37.21 -7.49
C HIS A 39 11.73 37.04 -6.05
N LEU A 40 11.88 35.86 -5.48
CA LEU A 40 11.43 35.58 -4.10
C LEU A 40 12.40 36.17 -3.06
N ASN A 41 13.70 35.91 -3.18
CA ASN A 41 14.67 36.24 -2.12
C ASN A 41 15.21 37.66 -2.21
N LYS A 42 15.49 38.18 -3.41
CA LYS A 42 16.08 39.54 -3.55
C LYS A 42 15.03 40.64 -3.51
N HIS A 43 13.79 40.34 -3.90
CA HIS A 43 12.71 41.32 -3.94
C HIS A 43 11.63 41.12 -2.87
N ASN A 44 11.67 40.03 -2.08
CA ASN A 44 10.65 39.67 -1.09
C ASN A 44 9.21 39.71 -1.66
N LYS A 45 9.05 39.34 -2.94
CA LYS A 45 7.76 39.41 -3.65
C LYS A 45 7.08 38.04 -3.66
N GLN A 46 6.07 37.87 -2.82
CA GLN A 46 5.23 36.65 -2.77
C GLN A 46 4.13 36.65 -3.85
N HIS A 47 4.48 37.01 -5.09
CA HIS A 47 3.56 36.99 -6.21
C HIS A 47 4.25 36.50 -7.48
N CYS A 48 3.50 35.94 -8.42
CA CYS A 48 4.01 35.57 -9.72
C CYS A 48 4.64 36.80 -10.42
N PRO A 49 5.85 36.72 -10.98
CA PRO A 49 6.50 37.84 -11.65
C PRO A 49 5.84 38.22 -12.98
N ARG A 50 5.08 37.32 -13.60
CA ARG A 50 4.38 37.57 -14.86
C ARG A 50 2.98 38.17 -14.66
N CYS A 51 2.13 37.53 -13.86
CA CYS A 51 0.73 37.96 -13.67
C CYS A 51 0.43 38.61 -12.32
N LYS A 52 1.42 38.74 -11.42
CA LYS A 52 1.28 39.34 -10.09
C LYS A 52 0.23 38.70 -9.17
N VAL A 53 -0.23 37.49 -9.49
CA VAL A 53 -1.09 36.69 -8.59
C VAL A 53 -0.26 36.26 -7.38
N ALA A 54 -0.78 36.40 -6.17
CA ALA A 54 -0.11 35.98 -4.95
C ALA A 54 0.21 34.47 -4.98
N ILE A 55 1.43 34.10 -4.59
CA ILE A 55 1.89 32.71 -4.54
C ILE A 55 2.48 32.39 -3.16
N SER A 56 2.26 31.17 -2.69
CA SER A 56 2.93 30.59 -1.52
C SER A 56 3.92 29.53 -2.00
N GLU A 57 4.94 29.21 -1.19
CA GLU A 57 5.94 28.17 -1.51
C GLU A 57 5.30 26.83 -1.84
N ARG A 58 4.17 26.49 -1.19
CA ARG A 58 3.42 25.24 -1.45
C ARG A 58 2.82 25.16 -2.85
N ASN A 59 2.64 26.30 -3.51
CA ASN A 59 2.02 26.40 -4.83
C ASN A 59 3.08 26.38 -5.96
N ILE A 60 4.35 26.17 -5.59
CA ILE A 60 5.48 26.11 -6.50
C ILE A 60 5.92 24.65 -6.58
N THR A 61 5.71 24.04 -7.74
CA THR A 61 6.08 22.67 -8.01
C THR A 61 7.27 22.62 -8.96
N LEU A 62 8.15 21.65 -8.78
CA LEU A 62 9.18 21.36 -9.77
C LEU A 62 8.47 20.93 -11.06
N PHE A 63 8.87 21.52 -12.18
CA PHE A 63 8.29 21.22 -13.47
C PHE A 63 9.25 20.33 -14.25
N ASP A 64 8.91 19.05 -14.28
CA ASP A 64 9.47 18.10 -15.24
C ASP A 64 8.44 17.83 -16.34
N ILE A 65 8.88 17.95 -17.59
CA ILE A 65 8.04 17.76 -18.76
C ILE A 65 7.78 16.27 -18.98
N GLU A 66 8.77 15.42 -18.73
CA GLU A 66 8.63 13.98 -18.90
C GLU A 66 7.64 13.43 -17.89
N GLU A 67 7.77 13.82 -16.62
CA GLU A 67 6.85 13.46 -15.54
C GLU A 67 5.42 13.93 -15.86
N ARG A 68 5.26 15.17 -16.36
CA ARG A 68 3.93 15.69 -16.72
C ARG A 68 3.28 14.94 -17.89
N ILE A 69 4.05 14.57 -18.91
CA ILE A 69 3.55 13.77 -20.03
C ILE A 69 3.12 12.40 -19.51
N TYR A 70 3.96 11.77 -18.69
CA TYR A 70 3.66 10.49 -18.06
C TYR A 70 2.41 10.55 -17.19
N ASP A 71 2.28 11.55 -16.32
CA ASP A 71 1.12 11.75 -15.46
C ASP A 71 -0.15 11.98 -16.26
N ASN A 72 -0.08 12.74 -17.35
CA ASN A 72 -1.23 12.94 -18.23
C ASN A 72 -1.68 11.62 -18.86
N GLN A 73 -0.75 10.84 -19.42
CA GLN A 73 -1.03 9.53 -19.98
C GLN A 73 -1.57 8.56 -18.93
N LYS A 74 -0.96 8.51 -17.75
CA LYS A 74 -1.39 7.69 -16.61
C LYS A 74 -2.81 8.03 -16.19
N ASN A 75 -3.13 9.31 -16.02
CA ASN A 75 -4.46 9.76 -15.61
C ASN A 75 -5.54 9.41 -16.65
N ILE A 76 -5.26 9.58 -17.94
CA ILE A 76 -6.19 9.23 -19.02
C ILE A 76 -6.36 7.70 -19.08
N ARG A 77 -5.26 6.95 -19.00
CA ARG A 77 -5.25 5.49 -19.04
C ARG A 77 -6.03 4.90 -17.86
N SER A 78 -5.81 5.38 -16.64
CA SER A 78 -6.56 4.92 -15.46
C SER A 78 -8.07 5.08 -15.64
N LYS A 79 -8.52 6.25 -16.09
CA LYS A 79 -9.95 6.51 -16.35
C LYS A 79 -10.52 5.61 -17.43
N LEU A 80 -9.77 5.39 -18.50
CA LEU A 80 -10.23 4.56 -19.60
C LEU A 80 -10.26 3.08 -19.23
N VAL A 81 -9.30 2.59 -18.43
CA VAL A 81 -9.29 1.20 -17.96
C VAL A 81 -10.50 0.91 -17.06
N GLU A 82 -10.93 1.88 -16.24
CA GLU A 82 -12.15 1.76 -15.42
C GLU A 82 -13.42 1.61 -16.27
N ILE A 83 -13.48 2.27 -17.42
CA ILE A 83 -14.64 2.24 -18.35
C ILE A 83 -14.55 1.04 -19.31
N PHE A 84 -13.38 0.79 -19.89
CA PHE A 84 -13.10 -0.24 -20.89
C PHE A 84 -12.55 -1.51 -20.25
N ASN A 85 -13.28 -2.05 -19.28
CA ASN A 85 -12.81 -3.15 -18.43
C ASN A 85 -13.13 -4.58 -18.96
N LYS A 86 -13.44 -4.74 -20.25
CA LYS A 86 -13.65 -6.07 -20.85
C LYS A 86 -12.33 -6.84 -20.93
N LYS A 87 -12.35 -8.09 -20.50
CA LYS A 87 -11.19 -9.00 -20.50
C LYS A 87 -11.31 -10.05 -21.59
N ARG A 88 -10.25 -10.85 -21.76
CA ARG A 88 -10.16 -11.93 -22.74
C ARG A 88 -11.38 -12.87 -22.75
N HIS A 89 -11.94 -13.17 -21.58
CA HIS A 89 -13.09 -14.07 -21.44
C HIS A 89 -14.41 -13.51 -21.99
N ASN A 90 -14.50 -12.19 -22.23
CA ASN A 90 -15.68 -11.56 -22.82
C ASN A 90 -15.71 -11.66 -24.35
N PHE A 91 -14.69 -12.26 -24.98
CA PHE A 91 -14.55 -12.32 -26.44
C PHE A 91 -14.38 -13.76 -26.90
N GLU A 92 -15.10 -14.11 -27.97
CA GLU A 92 -15.05 -15.44 -28.59
C GLU A 92 -13.64 -15.79 -29.10
N ASN A 93 -12.95 -14.83 -29.73
CA ASN A 93 -11.69 -15.06 -30.44
C ASN A 93 -10.58 -14.11 -29.98
N THR A 94 -9.33 -14.58 -30.03
CA THR A 94 -8.15 -13.79 -29.59
C THR A 94 -7.93 -12.55 -30.45
N PRO A 95 -8.07 -12.61 -31.79
CA PRO A 95 -7.96 -11.42 -32.64
C PRO A 95 -8.96 -10.31 -32.27
N LEU A 96 -10.20 -10.67 -31.90
CA LEU A 96 -11.20 -9.67 -31.50
C LEU A 96 -10.82 -8.94 -30.21
N TYR A 97 -10.22 -9.68 -29.27
CA TYR A 97 -9.69 -9.07 -28.05
C TYR A 97 -8.50 -8.13 -28.34
N TYR A 98 -7.59 -8.52 -29.24
CA TYR A 98 -6.49 -7.64 -29.64
C TYR A 98 -6.96 -6.39 -30.36
N ASN A 99 -7.92 -6.50 -31.29
CA ASN A 99 -8.53 -5.34 -31.94
C ASN A 99 -9.20 -4.40 -30.93
N TYR A 100 -9.82 -4.95 -29.88
CA TYR A 100 -10.39 -4.16 -28.80
C TYR A 100 -9.32 -3.42 -28.00
N LEU A 101 -8.22 -4.09 -27.63
CA LEU A 101 -7.11 -3.45 -26.92
C LEU A 101 -6.46 -2.34 -27.76
N GLU A 102 -6.22 -2.60 -29.04
CA GLU A 102 -5.68 -1.62 -29.98
C GLU A 102 -6.60 -0.41 -30.10
N HIS A 103 -7.92 -0.62 -30.22
CA HIS A 103 -8.88 0.48 -30.24
C HIS A 103 -8.86 1.33 -28.96
N VAL A 104 -8.67 0.72 -27.79
CA VAL A 104 -8.54 1.46 -26.52
C VAL A 104 -7.23 2.26 -26.49
N GLU A 105 -6.12 1.69 -26.98
CA GLU A 105 -4.84 2.42 -27.11
C GLU A 105 -4.94 3.58 -28.09
N ASP A 106 -5.64 3.41 -29.22
CA ASP A 106 -5.90 4.50 -30.16
C ASP A 106 -6.63 5.65 -29.47
N ILE A 107 -7.67 5.35 -28.68
CA ILE A 107 -8.39 6.37 -27.90
C ILE A 107 -7.45 7.08 -26.92
N ILE A 108 -6.59 6.34 -26.20
CA ILE A 108 -5.60 6.92 -25.27
C ILE A 108 -4.64 7.84 -26.03
N TYR A 109 -4.12 7.38 -27.16
CA TYR A 109 -3.16 8.12 -27.97
C TYR A 109 -3.78 9.41 -28.53
N MET A 110 -5.01 9.34 -29.03
CA MET A 110 -5.75 10.52 -29.50
C MET A 110 -5.99 11.54 -28.38
N LEU A 111 -6.35 11.10 -27.17
CA LEU A 111 -6.60 12.01 -26.04
C LEU A 111 -5.32 12.63 -25.46
N THR A 112 -4.17 11.97 -25.62
CA THR A 112 -2.89 12.40 -25.04
C THR A 112 -2.07 13.27 -26.00
N ASN A 113 -2.04 12.92 -27.29
CA ASN A 113 -1.14 13.52 -28.27
C ASN A 113 -1.84 14.35 -29.35
N GLU A 114 -3.12 14.11 -29.68
CA GLU A 114 -3.79 14.88 -30.74
C GLU A 114 -4.39 16.20 -30.27
N CYS A 115 -4.11 17.26 -31.04
CA CYS A 115 -4.52 18.65 -30.74
C CYS A 115 -5.85 19.08 -31.37
N ASP A 116 -6.55 18.25 -32.16
CA ASP A 116 -7.82 18.68 -32.77
C ASP A 116 -8.97 18.56 -31.76
N GLU A 117 -9.43 19.71 -31.28
CA GLU A 117 -10.57 19.80 -30.36
C GLU A 117 -11.82 19.09 -30.87
N LYS A 118 -12.04 19.06 -32.20
CA LYS A 118 -13.24 18.41 -32.78
C LYS A 118 -13.18 16.90 -32.59
N LYS A 119 -12.03 16.29 -32.92
CA LYS A 119 -11.80 14.86 -32.71
C LYS A 119 -11.86 14.51 -31.23
N ARG A 120 -11.23 15.30 -30.38
CA ARG A 120 -11.26 15.10 -28.92
C ARG A 120 -12.70 15.06 -28.39
N LYS A 121 -13.54 16.03 -28.79
CA LYS A 121 -14.97 16.08 -28.42
C LYS A 121 -15.76 14.88 -28.95
N ALA A 122 -15.46 14.42 -30.16
CA ALA A 122 -16.12 13.23 -30.72
C ALA A 122 -15.78 11.96 -29.92
N ILE A 123 -14.51 11.78 -29.54
CA ILE A 123 -14.05 10.65 -28.72
C ILE A 123 -14.65 10.72 -27.31
N GLU A 124 -14.64 11.89 -26.67
CA GLU A 124 -15.28 12.10 -25.37
C GLU A 124 -16.78 11.76 -25.40
N ALA A 125 -17.48 12.12 -26.49
CA ALA A 125 -18.88 11.78 -26.69
C ALA A 125 -19.08 10.26 -26.88
N TYR A 126 -18.17 9.60 -27.59
CA TYR A 126 -18.17 8.14 -27.74
C TYR A 126 -17.97 7.44 -26.40
N ILE A 127 -16.98 7.87 -25.59
CA ILE A 127 -16.73 7.31 -24.24
C ILE A 127 -17.97 7.44 -23.37
N LYS A 128 -18.59 8.62 -23.33
CA LYS A 128 -19.82 8.84 -22.55
C LYS A 128 -21.01 8.02 -23.05
N LYS A 129 -21.07 7.71 -24.33
CA LYS A 129 -22.10 6.84 -24.90
C LYS A 129 -21.86 5.40 -24.47
N TYR A 130 -20.62 4.92 -24.63
CA TYR A 130 -20.21 3.58 -24.22
C TYR A 130 -20.45 3.33 -22.74
N GLU A 131 -20.06 4.27 -21.88
CA GLU A 131 -20.28 4.22 -20.43
C GLU A 131 -21.76 4.07 -20.08
N ARG A 132 -22.64 4.86 -20.71
CA ARG A 132 -24.09 4.78 -20.48
C ARG A 132 -24.69 3.45 -20.95
N GLU A 133 -24.24 2.93 -22.08
CA GLU A 133 -24.74 1.68 -22.65
C GLU A 133 -24.25 0.44 -21.88
N ASN A 134 -23.03 0.51 -21.30
CA ASN A 134 -22.38 -0.62 -20.65
C ASN A 134 -22.28 -0.48 -19.13
N ALA A 135 -22.94 0.51 -18.51
CA ALA A 135 -22.80 0.86 -17.09
C ALA A 135 -22.86 -0.35 -16.14
N LYS A 136 -23.86 -1.23 -16.32
CA LYS A 136 -24.03 -2.44 -15.48
C LYS A 136 -22.86 -3.41 -15.61
N ILE A 137 -22.43 -3.69 -16.84
CA ILE A 137 -21.31 -4.59 -17.13
C ILE A 137 -20.02 -4.02 -16.55
N ILE A 138 -19.84 -2.70 -16.67
CA ILE A 138 -18.68 -1.99 -16.15
C ILE A 138 -18.63 -2.13 -14.63
N GLU A 139 -19.75 -1.88 -13.94
CA GLU A 139 -19.84 -1.98 -12.48
C GLU A 139 -19.56 -3.41 -11.98
N GLU A 140 -20.17 -4.43 -12.60
CA GLU A 140 -19.94 -5.83 -12.27
C GLU A 140 -18.47 -6.23 -12.44
N ASN A 141 -17.85 -5.87 -13.58
CA ASN A 141 -16.45 -6.14 -13.85
C ASN A 141 -15.51 -5.44 -12.86
N ASN A 142 -15.80 -4.17 -12.51
CA ASN A 142 -15.00 -3.41 -11.55
C ASN A 142 -15.10 -4.01 -10.15
N ALA A 143 -16.28 -4.48 -9.72
CA ALA A 143 -16.46 -5.17 -8.45
C ALA A 143 -15.65 -6.48 -8.39
N ILE A 144 -15.67 -7.28 -9.47
CA ILE A 144 -14.87 -8.52 -9.56
C ILE A 144 -13.38 -8.20 -9.51
N MET A 145 -12.93 -7.13 -10.16
CA MET A 145 -11.52 -6.71 -10.13
C MET A 145 -11.09 -6.29 -8.73
N TYR A 146 -11.87 -5.46 -8.07
CA TYR A 146 -11.61 -5.02 -6.71
C TYR A 146 -11.54 -6.20 -5.74
N GLU A 147 -12.48 -7.15 -5.82
CA GLU A 147 -12.48 -8.34 -4.97
C GLU A 147 -11.27 -9.25 -5.25
N SER A 148 -10.89 -9.42 -6.52
CA SER A 148 -9.69 -10.19 -6.89
C SER A 148 -8.41 -9.53 -6.38
N GLU A 149 -8.31 -8.21 -6.43
CA GLU A 149 -7.16 -7.46 -5.94
C GLU A 149 -7.06 -7.52 -4.42
N LYS A 150 -8.19 -7.32 -3.73
CA LYS A 150 -8.32 -7.49 -2.27
C LYS A 150 -7.81 -8.85 -1.82
N LYS A 151 -8.23 -9.93 -2.49
CA LYS A 151 -7.80 -11.31 -2.17
C LYS A 151 -6.30 -11.49 -2.33
N LYS A 152 -5.71 -11.03 -3.43
CA LYS A 152 -4.25 -11.12 -3.66
C LYS A 152 -3.46 -10.36 -2.61
N ILE A 153 -3.89 -9.15 -2.26
CA ILE A 153 -3.25 -8.33 -1.23
C ILE A 153 -3.32 -9.03 0.13
N HIS A 154 -4.47 -9.65 0.47
CA HIS A 154 -4.60 -10.44 1.70
C HIS A 154 -3.69 -11.66 1.73
N GLU A 155 -3.56 -12.36 0.61
CA GLU A 155 -2.69 -13.54 0.47
C GLU A 155 -1.22 -13.18 0.68
N ILE A 156 -0.74 -12.10 0.04
CA ILE A 156 0.63 -11.60 0.22
C ILE A 156 0.89 -11.24 1.69
N VAL A 157 -0.01 -10.50 2.33
CA VAL A 157 0.14 -10.10 3.74
C VAL A 157 0.18 -11.32 4.67
N LYS A 158 -0.59 -12.37 4.36
CA LYS A 158 -0.59 -13.62 5.13
C LYS A 158 0.72 -14.40 4.99
N GLU A 159 1.29 -14.43 3.79
CA GLU A 159 2.54 -15.13 3.49
C GLU A 159 3.78 -14.39 4.01
N GLU A 160 3.87 -13.08 3.78
CA GLU A 160 5.02 -12.25 4.18
C GLU A 160 5.03 -11.98 5.71
N GLY A 161 3.85 -11.91 6.32
CA GLY A 161 3.69 -11.59 7.75
C GLY A 161 4.40 -10.28 8.13
N ASN A 162 4.80 -10.12 9.39
CA ASN A 162 5.50 -8.91 9.84
C ASN A 162 7.03 -9.07 9.88
N LEU A 163 7.58 -10.16 9.33
CA LEU A 163 8.98 -10.53 9.49
C LEU A 163 9.92 -9.46 8.92
N TYR A 164 9.66 -8.98 7.71
CA TYR A 164 10.49 -7.98 7.06
C TYR A 164 10.47 -6.63 7.78
N GLU A 165 9.31 -6.22 8.31
CA GLU A 165 9.19 -5.00 9.12
C GLU A 165 9.96 -5.14 10.44
N ILE A 166 9.84 -6.29 11.10
CA ILE A 166 10.59 -6.59 12.33
C ILE A 166 12.10 -6.53 12.06
N ILE A 167 12.59 -7.15 10.98
CA ILE A 167 14.02 -7.18 10.63
C ILE A 167 14.53 -5.76 10.30
N LYS A 168 13.79 -5.01 9.49
CA LYS A 168 14.15 -3.64 9.08
C LYS A 168 14.27 -2.69 10.27
N HIS A 169 13.42 -2.88 11.28
CA HIS A 169 13.41 -2.04 12.49
C HIS A 169 14.29 -2.60 13.64
N ARG A 170 14.75 -3.86 13.55
CA ARG A 170 15.60 -4.51 14.57
C ARG A 170 16.95 -3.84 14.77
N SER A 171 17.49 -3.19 13.73
CA SER A 171 18.82 -2.55 13.76
C SER A 171 18.86 -1.24 14.56
N ILE A 172 17.70 -0.70 15.00
CA ILE A 172 17.59 0.69 15.47
C ILE A 172 17.24 0.82 16.98
N ILE A 173 16.84 -0.22 17.73
CA ILE A 173 16.30 -0.01 19.09
C ILE A 173 16.81 -0.99 20.16
N ASN A 174 17.35 -0.42 21.24
CA ASN A 174 17.55 -1.03 22.56
C ASN A 174 16.20 -1.42 23.21
N LYS A 175 16.03 -2.72 23.50
CA LYS A 175 15.23 -3.40 24.54
C LYS A 175 14.00 -2.79 25.28
N SER A 176 13.34 -1.70 24.87
CA SER A 176 12.25 -1.15 25.72
C SER A 176 11.03 -0.52 25.03
N ASP A 177 10.69 -0.83 23.78
CA ASP A 177 9.43 -0.39 23.18
C ASP A 177 8.66 -1.56 22.56
N ASP A 178 7.52 -1.96 23.14
CA ASP A 178 6.54 -2.89 22.56
C ASP A 178 5.80 -2.22 21.39
N LYS A 179 6.52 -1.95 20.29
CA LYS A 179 5.92 -1.43 19.06
C LYS A 179 5.31 -2.55 18.24
N ILE A 180 4.00 -2.46 17.99
CA ILE A 180 3.28 -3.34 17.08
C ILE A 180 3.71 -3.01 15.64
N TYR A 181 4.42 -3.92 15.01
CA TYR A 181 4.79 -3.80 13.60
C TYR A 181 3.63 -4.24 12.70
N VAL A 182 3.29 -3.39 11.74
CA VAL A 182 2.20 -3.62 10.78
C VAL A 182 2.81 -3.70 9.39
N HIS A 183 2.40 -4.70 8.61
CA HIS A 183 2.82 -4.90 7.23
C HIS A 183 2.61 -3.66 6.36
N SER A 184 3.58 -3.33 5.48
CA SER A 184 3.50 -2.16 4.58
C SER A 184 2.20 -2.07 3.76
N LEU A 185 1.77 -3.16 3.12
CA LEU A 185 0.49 -3.22 2.39
C LEU A 185 -0.77 -2.93 3.22
N ILE A 186 -0.79 -3.27 4.52
CA ILE A 186 -1.90 -2.92 5.42
C ILE A 186 -1.91 -1.41 5.67
N ARG A 187 -0.73 -0.80 5.86
CA ARG A 187 -0.59 0.65 6.07
C ARG A 187 -1.01 1.45 4.84
N GLU A 188 -0.69 0.96 3.65
CA GLU A 188 -1.02 1.62 2.39
C GLU A 188 -2.50 1.46 2.02
N ASN A 189 -3.12 0.33 2.38
CA ASN A 189 -4.50 0.01 1.99
C ASN A 189 -5.40 -0.36 3.19
N PRO A 190 -5.58 0.51 4.20
CA PRO A 190 -6.31 0.17 5.42
C PRO A 190 -7.74 -0.31 5.15
N LYS A 191 -8.42 0.30 4.16
CA LYS A 191 -9.79 -0.04 3.74
C LYS A 191 -9.98 -1.48 3.28
N LEU A 192 -8.92 -2.16 2.83
CA LEU A 192 -8.98 -3.55 2.38
C LEU A 192 -8.98 -4.54 3.57
N PHE A 193 -8.64 -4.06 4.76
CA PHE A 193 -8.43 -4.86 5.97
C PHE A 193 -9.35 -4.44 7.14
N ASP A 194 -10.42 -3.66 6.88
CA ASP A 194 -11.39 -3.22 7.91
C ASP A 194 -12.14 -4.38 8.60
N GLU A 195 -11.87 -5.64 8.25
CA GLU A 195 -12.24 -6.84 9.01
C GLU A 195 -11.26 -7.22 10.12
N VAL A 196 -10.22 -6.43 10.38
CA VAL A 196 -9.61 -6.46 11.72
C VAL A 196 -10.51 -5.62 12.63
N LYS A 197 -11.66 -6.20 13.00
CA LYS A 197 -12.07 -6.07 14.40
C LYS A 197 -10.87 -6.62 15.15
N ILE A 198 -9.96 -5.73 15.54
CA ILE A 198 -9.25 -5.91 16.79
C ILE A 198 -10.43 -6.03 17.73
N THR A 199 -10.86 -7.26 18.01
CA THR A 199 -11.47 -7.50 19.30
C THR A 199 -10.46 -6.84 20.19
N ASN A 200 -10.87 -5.75 20.82
CA ASN A 200 -10.27 -5.38 22.08
C ASN A 200 -10.43 -6.66 22.90
N ILE A 201 -9.49 -7.58 22.75
CA ILE A 201 -8.84 -8.20 23.87
C ILE A 201 -8.30 -6.94 24.55
N THR A 202 -9.17 -6.29 25.33
CA THR A 202 -8.73 -5.64 26.56
C THR A 202 -7.67 -6.59 27.05
N GLU A 203 -6.44 -6.10 27.13
CA GLU A 203 -5.38 -6.75 27.87
C GLU A 203 -5.92 -6.90 29.31
N SER A 204 -6.81 -7.86 29.53
CA SER A 204 -7.01 -8.43 30.82
C SER A 204 -5.69 -9.09 31.05
N GLN A 205 -4.89 -8.50 31.93
CA GLN A 205 -3.75 -9.21 32.47
C GLN A 205 -4.19 -10.64 32.77
N PRO A 206 -3.47 -11.66 32.31
CA PRO A 206 -3.86 -13.04 32.49
C PRO A 206 -4.13 -13.26 33.98
N GLN A 207 -5.40 -13.33 34.36
CA GLN A 207 -5.76 -13.60 35.74
C GLN A 207 -5.62 -15.11 35.93
N PRO A 208 -4.92 -15.55 36.98
CA PRO A 208 -4.85 -16.97 37.28
C PRO A 208 -6.27 -17.50 37.47
N LEU A 209 -6.53 -18.71 36.96
CA LEU A 209 -7.81 -19.41 37.13
C LEU A 209 -8.23 -19.54 38.61
N ASN A 210 -7.27 -19.42 39.54
CA ASN A 210 -7.51 -19.35 40.97
C ASN A 210 -7.59 -17.88 41.42
N PRO A 211 -8.77 -17.38 41.83
CA PRO A 211 -8.98 -15.99 42.26
C PRO A 211 -8.19 -15.59 43.52
N SER A 212 -7.62 -16.57 44.23
CA SER A 212 -6.82 -16.37 45.44
C SER A 212 -5.38 -15.92 45.13
N ILE A 213 -4.91 -16.12 43.90
CA ILE A 213 -3.57 -15.73 43.46
C ILE A 213 -3.70 -14.38 42.78
N LYS A 214 -3.24 -13.31 43.41
CA LYS A 214 -3.32 -11.95 42.84
C LYS A 214 -1.94 -11.44 42.42
N ASN A 215 -0.90 -11.85 43.15
CA ASN A 215 0.49 -11.54 42.86
C ASN A 215 1.34 -12.81 42.82
N ASP A 216 2.50 -12.78 42.17
CA ASP A 216 3.43 -13.92 42.07
C ASP A 216 3.87 -14.46 43.45
N THR A 217 3.81 -13.62 44.48
CA THR A 217 4.12 -13.98 45.87
C THR A 217 3.06 -14.88 46.53
N ASP A 218 1.85 -14.95 45.96
CA ASP A 218 0.76 -15.78 46.47
C ASP A 218 0.92 -17.25 46.02
N ILE A 219 1.80 -17.51 45.04
CA ILE A 219 2.15 -18.85 44.60
C ILE A 219 3.13 -19.42 45.63
N SER A 220 2.64 -20.34 46.47
CA SER A 220 3.48 -21.02 47.46
C SER A 220 4.61 -21.77 46.75
N VAL A 221 5.86 -21.45 47.10
CA VAL A 221 7.02 -22.19 46.58
C VAL A 221 6.93 -23.63 47.06
N ARG A 222 6.93 -24.59 46.13
CA ARG A 222 6.99 -26.01 46.50
C ARG A 222 8.33 -26.28 47.15
N ILE A 223 8.30 -26.72 48.40
CA ILE A 223 9.45 -27.24 49.12
C ILE A 223 9.41 -28.76 48.97
N TYR A 224 10.47 -29.33 48.40
CA TYR A 224 10.63 -30.78 48.30
C TYR A 224 11.35 -31.27 49.55
N LEU A 225 10.79 -32.27 50.20
CA LEU A 225 11.37 -32.81 51.44
C LEU A 225 12.47 -33.83 51.14
N ASN A 226 12.35 -34.53 50.01
CA ASN A 226 13.26 -35.60 49.59
C ASN A 226 13.71 -35.42 48.12
N GLU A 227 14.89 -35.96 47.80
CA GLU A 227 15.49 -35.91 46.46
C GLU A 227 14.62 -36.59 45.39
N GLU A 228 13.98 -37.72 45.73
CA GLU A 228 13.03 -38.39 44.82
C GLU A 228 11.80 -37.53 44.46
N GLU A 229 11.33 -36.68 45.38
CA GLU A 229 10.20 -35.77 45.10
C GLU A 229 10.62 -34.64 44.16
N LEU A 230 11.85 -34.15 44.32
CA LEU A 230 12.44 -33.14 43.46
C LEU A 230 12.62 -33.69 42.04
N GLU A 231 13.19 -34.90 41.90
CA GLU A 231 13.34 -35.56 40.60
C GLU A 231 12.00 -35.76 39.90
N LYS A 232 10.97 -36.26 40.60
CA LYS A 232 9.60 -36.42 40.04
C LYS A 232 9.00 -35.11 39.57
N ALA A 233 9.28 -33.99 40.24
CA ALA A 233 8.80 -32.68 39.83
C ALA A 233 9.50 -32.13 38.59
N HIS A 234 10.77 -32.48 38.36
CA HIS A 234 11.49 -32.13 37.13
C HIS A 234 10.90 -32.81 35.88
N TYR A 235 10.25 -33.96 36.02
CA TYR A 235 9.57 -34.63 34.90
C TYR A 235 8.24 -33.98 34.50
N ALA A 236 7.69 -33.05 35.30
CA ALA A 236 6.42 -32.38 35.02
C ALA A 236 6.66 -31.00 34.38
N GLY A 237 7.16 -31.00 33.15
CA GLY A 237 7.54 -29.77 32.46
C GLY A 237 7.19 -29.78 30.97
N GLY A 238 5.90 -29.74 30.65
CA GLY A 238 5.40 -29.48 29.30
C GLY A 238 4.70 -30.66 28.63
N TYR A 239 3.71 -30.34 27.79
CA TYR A 239 3.09 -31.30 26.89
C TYR A 239 3.98 -31.44 25.65
N ASP A 240 4.68 -32.57 25.56
CA ASP A 240 5.29 -33.07 24.33
C ASP A 240 4.66 -34.42 24.05
N GLU A 241 4.05 -34.56 22.87
CA GLU A 241 3.30 -35.74 22.44
C GLU A 241 4.16 -37.02 22.58
N SER A 242 5.46 -36.91 22.28
CA SER A 242 6.41 -38.02 22.37
C SER A 242 6.65 -38.51 23.81
N VAL A 243 6.61 -37.61 24.78
CA VAL A 243 6.83 -37.90 26.21
C VAL A 243 5.57 -38.52 26.82
N VAL A 244 4.40 -38.03 26.43
CA VAL A 244 3.11 -38.57 26.88
C VAL A 244 2.92 -40.01 26.40
N PHE A 245 3.17 -40.29 25.11
CA PHE A 245 3.02 -41.65 24.58
C PHE A 245 3.99 -42.65 25.23
N LYS A 246 5.26 -42.27 25.44
CA LYS A 246 6.21 -43.11 26.18
C LYS A 246 5.75 -43.42 27.60
N ARG A 247 5.13 -42.45 28.28
CA ARG A 247 4.60 -42.66 29.63
C ARG A 247 3.39 -43.58 29.62
N CYS A 248 2.45 -43.38 28.69
CA CYS A 248 1.32 -44.29 28.49
C CYS A 248 1.80 -45.72 28.22
N ASP A 249 2.83 -45.91 27.40
CA ASP A 249 3.41 -47.23 27.14
C ASP A 249 4.03 -47.86 28.39
N LEU A 250 4.77 -47.07 29.18
CA LEU A 250 5.38 -47.56 30.43
C LEU A 250 4.32 -47.93 31.49
N GLU A 251 3.29 -47.10 31.66
CA GLU A 251 2.18 -47.37 32.58
C GLU A 251 1.31 -48.54 32.11
N PHE A 252 1.07 -48.65 30.81
CA PHE A 252 0.36 -49.79 30.22
C PHE A 252 1.12 -51.10 30.45
N ASN A 253 2.42 -51.11 30.19
CA ASN A 253 3.24 -52.30 30.38
C ASN A 253 3.40 -52.67 31.86
N SER A 254 3.57 -51.71 32.78
CA SER A 254 3.67 -52.01 34.22
C SER A 254 2.38 -52.62 34.77
N THR A 255 1.22 -52.24 34.22
CA THR A 255 -0.08 -52.78 34.63
C THR A 255 -0.32 -54.20 34.09
N ILE A 256 0.22 -54.53 32.91
CA ILE A 256 0.13 -55.87 32.31
C ILE A 256 1.01 -56.89 33.05
N PHE A 257 2.21 -56.50 33.48
CA PHE A 257 3.13 -57.42 34.17
C PHE A 257 2.83 -57.63 35.66
N ILE A 258 1.87 -56.90 36.25
CA ILE A 258 1.42 -57.11 37.64
C ILE A 258 0.17 -58.02 37.70
N ASN A 259 -0.50 -58.27 36.57
CA ASN A 259 -1.73 -59.09 36.48
C ASN A 259 -1.53 -60.44 35.74
N ILE A 260 -0.29 -60.94 35.70
CA ILE A 260 0.06 -62.34 35.38
C ILE A 260 0.87 -62.89 36.55
#